data_AF-A3FK52-F1
#
_entry.id   AF-A3FK52-F1
#
_cell.length_a   1.000
_cell.length_b   1.000
_cell.length_c   1.000
_cell.angle_alpha   90.00
_cell.angle_beta   90.00
_cell.angle_gamma   90.00
#
_symmetry.space_group_name_H-M   'P 1'
#
loop_
_entity.id
_entity.type
_entity.pdbx_description
1 polymer ?
#
loop_
_entity_poly.entity_id
_entity_poly.type
_entity_poly.pdbx_seq_one_letter_code
_entity_poly.pdbx_strand_id
1 'polypeptide(L)'
;MYLVVLLAVTGWISLVTCYPKTACGDGPSHNLLLGNRTYGDKLLYSGSEHIDSSLLRVKTKDVHWPLHGVSPEVITRLEVVDKAKDGSGGCAFLSGGGPGSRVAKLHLKTQRGGSD
;
A
#
# COMPACT_ATOMS: atom_id res chain seq x y z
N MET A 1 -18.85 -30.28 50.50
CA MET A 1 -18.40 -28.87 50.42
C MET A 1 -17.09 -28.82 49.64
N TYR A 2 -17.17 -28.85 48.31
CA TYR A 2 -16.04 -28.58 47.41
C TYR A 2 -16.59 -27.71 46.29
N LEU A 3 -16.49 -26.40 46.49
CA LEU A 3 -16.75 -25.39 45.46
C LEU A 3 -15.49 -25.36 44.60
N VAL A 4 -15.47 -26.14 43.51
CA VAL A 4 -14.34 -26.18 42.59
C VAL A 4 -14.34 -24.88 41.78
N VAL A 5 -13.30 -24.09 42.05
CA VAL A 5 -12.85 -22.95 41.28
C VAL A 5 -12.68 -23.35 39.81
N LEU A 6 -13.43 -22.74 38.90
CA LEU A 6 -13.22 -22.84 37.45
C LEU A 6 -12.90 -21.43 36.90
N LEU A 7 -11.73 -20.93 37.32
CA LEU A 7 -10.98 -19.90 36.60
C LEU A 7 -9.99 -20.61 35.69
N ALA A 8 -10.39 -20.87 34.45
CA ALA A 8 -9.58 -21.24 33.27
C ALA A 8 -10.61 -21.81 32.28
N VAL A 9 -10.96 -21.19 31.16
CA VAL A 9 -10.08 -20.75 30.09
C VAL A 9 -10.87 -19.68 29.33
N THR A 10 -10.61 -18.39 29.57
CA THR A 10 -11.01 -17.36 28.60
C THR A 10 -10.06 -17.51 27.42
N GLY A 11 -10.39 -18.46 26.55
CA GLY A 11 -9.67 -18.69 25.31
C GLY A 11 -9.62 -17.37 24.57
N TRP A 12 -8.43 -16.82 24.41
CA TRP A 12 -8.22 -15.73 23.48
C TRP A 12 -8.57 -16.28 22.10
N ILE A 13 -9.80 -16.05 21.66
CA ILE A 13 -10.17 -16.17 20.27
C ILE A 13 -9.37 -15.07 19.60
N SER A 14 -8.18 -15.41 19.10
CA SER A 14 -7.54 -14.59 18.09
C SER A 14 -8.49 -14.60 16.90
N LEU A 15 -9.33 -13.56 16.78
CA LEU A 15 -10.03 -13.29 15.55
C LEU A 15 -8.96 -13.06 14.49
N VAL A 16 -8.63 -14.11 13.76
CA VAL A 16 -7.94 -14.00 12.49
C VAL A 16 -8.93 -13.27 11.59
N THR A 17 -8.82 -11.94 11.54
CA THR A 17 -9.53 -11.12 10.57
C THR A 17 -9.00 -11.52 9.20
N CYS A 18 -9.71 -12.42 8.53
CA CYS A 18 -9.43 -12.78 7.15
C CYS A 18 -9.87 -11.58 6.30
N TYR A 19 -8.92 -10.83 5.77
CA TYR A 19 -9.22 -9.77 4.81
C TYR A 19 -9.70 -10.43 3.50
N PRO A 20 -10.82 -9.96 2.91
CA PRO A 20 -11.29 -10.52 1.66
C PRO A 20 -10.22 -10.37 0.58
N LYS A 21 -10.05 -11.40 -0.24
CA LYS A 21 -9.21 -11.35 -1.45
C LYS A 21 -9.70 -10.23 -2.35
N THR A 22 -8.87 -9.21 -2.59
CA THR A 22 -9.23 -8.13 -3.50
C THR A 22 -8.26 -8.03 -4.67
N ALA A 23 -8.56 -7.15 -5.63
CA ALA A 23 -7.66 -6.89 -6.75
C ALA A 23 -6.29 -6.31 -6.31
N CYS A 24 -6.17 -5.89 -5.06
CA CYS A 24 -4.96 -5.35 -4.46
C CYS A 24 -4.20 -6.36 -3.60
N GLY A 25 -4.77 -7.54 -3.35
CA GLY A 25 -4.19 -8.62 -2.56
C GLY A 25 -4.99 -8.93 -1.31
N ASP A 26 -4.38 -9.70 -0.41
CA ASP A 26 -4.99 -10.14 0.85
C ASP A 26 -4.23 -9.48 1.99
N GLY A 27 -4.83 -8.49 2.64
CA GLY A 27 -4.21 -7.86 3.79
C GLY A 27 -4.81 -6.49 4.13
N PRO A 28 -4.42 -5.95 5.29
CA PRO A 28 -4.94 -4.67 5.78
C PRO A 28 -4.43 -3.45 5.02
N SER A 29 -3.28 -3.53 4.36
CA SER A 29 -2.66 -2.40 3.68
C SER A 29 -1.92 -2.83 2.42
N HIS A 30 -2.02 -2.03 1.37
CA HIS A 30 -1.48 -2.34 0.05
C HIS A 30 -0.29 -1.45 -0.32
N ASN A 31 0.73 -1.45 0.55
CA ASN A 31 1.94 -0.64 0.36
C ASN A 31 2.84 -1.23 -0.74
N LEU A 32 3.46 -0.37 -1.54
CA LEU A 32 4.52 -0.74 -2.48
C LEU A 32 5.85 -0.18 -2.01
N LEU A 33 6.75 -1.07 -1.56
CA LEU A 33 8.11 -0.72 -1.15
C LEU A 33 9.10 -1.40 -2.10
N LEU A 34 9.89 -0.59 -2.81
CA LEU A 34 10.86 -1.08 -3.78
C LEU A 34 12.24 -0.47 -3.54
N GLY A 35 13.28 -1.29 -3.68
CA GLY A 35 14.67 -0.88 -3.45
C GLY A 35 15.00 -0.72 -1.98
N ASN A 36 16.14 -0.09 -1.69
CA ASN A 36 16.67 0.06 -0.35
C ASN A 36 17.21 1.48 -0.16
N ARG A 37 17.09 2.02 1.06
CA ARG A 37 17.68 3.30 1.40
C ARG A 37 19.16 3.11 1.71
N THR A 38 20.02 3.81 1.01
CA THR A 38 21.47 3.83 1.23
C THR A 38 21.93 5.09 1.97
N TYR A 39 23.10 5.02 2.61
CA TYR A 39 23.68 6.18 3.27
C TYR A 39 23.99 7.28 2.23
N GLY A 40 23.61 8.52 2.53
CA GLY A 40 23.73 9.64 1.59
C GLY A 40 22.52 9.84 0.66
N ASP A 41 21.53 8.95 0.69
CA ASP A 41 20.28 9.13 -0.06
C ASP A 41 19.54 10.37 0.43
N LYS A 42 18.98 11.12 -0.53
CA LYS A 42 18.13 12.28 -0.29
C LYS A 42 16.73 12.07 -0.85
N LEU A 43 15.76 12.78 -0.28
CA LEU A 43 14.40 12.76 -0.78
C LEU A 43 14.32 13.49 -2.11
N LEU A 44 14.05 12.75 -3.19
CA LEU A 44 13.91 13.32 -4.53
C LEU A 44 12.52 13.91 -4.75
N TYR A 45 11.49 13.24 -4.24
CA TYR A 45 10.10 13.65 -4.37
C TYR A 45 9.24 13.00 -3.28
N SER A 46 8.25 13.74 -2.81
CA SER A 46 7.21 13.26 -1.90
C SER A 46 5.91 13.95 -2.28
N GLY A 47 4.84 13.17 -2.39
CA GLY A 47 3.53 13.65 -2.77
C GLY A 47 2.44 12.67 -2.33
N SER A 48 1.20 13.13 -2.37
CA SER A 48 0.02 12.30 -2.10
C SER A 48 -0.93 12.37 -3.28
N GLU A 49 -1.36 11.20 -3.74
CA GLU A 49 -2.31 11.06 -4.83
C GLU A 49 -3.62 10.50 -4.28
N HIS A 50 -4.74 11.12 -4.65
CA HIS A 50 -6.09 10.73 -4.24
C HIS A 50 -6.91 10.32 -5.46
N ILE A 51 -7.68 9.24 -5.32
CA ILE A 51 -8.60 8.75 -6.34
C ILE A 51 -9.88 8.33 -5.63
N ASP A 52 -10.99 9.03 -5.87
CA ASP A 52 -12.25 8.67 -5.21
C ASP A 52 -12.69 7.27 -5.63
N SER A 53 -13.06 6.45 -4.66
CA SER A 53 -13.61 5.11 -4.85
C SER A 53 -14.95 5.18 -5.59
N SER A 54 -15.38 4.01 -6.06
CA SER A 54 -16.69 3.85 -6.66
C SER A 54 -17.22 2.45 -6.36
N LEU A 55 -18.50 2.37 -6.02
CA LEU A 55 -19.15 1.13 -5.61
C LEU A 55 -19.10 0.05 -6.69
N LEU A 56 -19.23 0.42 -7.96
CA LEU A 56 -19.35 -0.52 -9.08
C LEU A 56 -18.19 -0.44 -10.07
N ARG A 57 -17.25 0.49 -9.89
CA ARG A 57 -16.18 0.74 -10.86
C ARG A 57 -14.82 0.83 -10.20
N VAL A 58 -13.84 0.18 -10.82
CA VAL A 58 -12.43 0.38 -10.50
C VAL A 58 -11.92 1.57 -11.31
N LYS A 59 -11.27 2.52 -10.63
CA LYS A 59 -10.59 3.64 -11.26
C LYS A 59 -9.08 3.40 -11.21
N THR A 60 -8.38 3.95 -12.18
CA THR A 60 -6.93 3.86 -12.29
C THR A 60 -6.34 5.22 -12.57
N LYS A 61 -5.12 5.47 -12.10
CA LYS A 61 -4.37 6.70 -12.38
C LYS A 61 -2.92 6.35 -12.59
N ASP A 62 -2.36 6.83 -13.69
CA ASP A 62 -0.92 6.72 -13.94
C ASP A 62 -0.21 7.96 -13.39
N VAL A 63 0.81 7.72 -12.58
CA VAL A 63 1.67 8.74 -11.98
C VAL A 63 3.08 8.53 -12.51
N HIS A 64 3.71 9.60 -12.95
CA HIS A 64 5.06 9.54 -13.49
C HIS A 64 5.96 10.51 -12.72
N TRP A 65 7.17 10.06 -12.45
CA TRP A 65 8.23 10.86 -11.90
C TRP A 65 9.48 10.71 -12.77
N PRO A 66 10.21 11.80 -13.07
CA PRO A 66 9.87 13.20 -12.76
C PRO A 66 8.65 13.69 -13.57
N LEU A 67 7.89 14.64 -13.01
CA LEU A 67 6.73 15.26 -13.66
C LEU A 67 7.13 16.10 -14.89
N HIS A 68 8.29 16.75 -14.81
CA HIS A 68 8.84 17.57 -15.89
C HIS A 68 10.34 17.35 -16.02
N GLY A 69 10.82 17.29 -17.26
CA GLY A 69 12.24 17.17 -17.57
C GLY A 69 12.84 15.81 -17.22
N VAL A 70 14.13 15.79 -16.90
CA VAL A 70 14.90 14.59 -16.57
C VAL A 70 15.58 14.84 -15.23
N SER A 71 15.38 13.93 -14.27
CA SER A 71 16.13 13.99 -13.02
C SER A 71 17.56 13.50 -13.27
N PRO A 72 18.59 14.20 -12.76
CA PRO A 72 19.96 13.71 -12.81
C PRO A 72 20.20 12.54 -11.84
N GLU A 73 19.34 12.36 -10.83
CA GLU A 73 19.52 11.37 -9.77
C GLU A 73 18.91 10.02 -10.14
N VAL A 74 19.57 8.95 -9.67
CA VAL A 74 19.06 7.59 -9.77
C VAL A 74 18.20 7.30 -8.55
N ILE A 75 17.04 6.71 -8.77
CA ILE A 75 16.13 6.29 -7.72
C ILE A 75 16.76 5.06 -7.04
N THR A 76 16.97 5.11 -5.74
CA THR A 76 17.46 3.97 -4.94
C THR A 76 16.32 3.26 -4.21
N ARG A 77 15.30 4.03 -3.81
CA ARG A 77 14.11 3.56 -3.10
C ARG A 77 12.86 4.28 -3.59
N LEU A 78 11.78 3.52 -3.70
CA LEU A 78 10.44 4.01 -4.00
C LEU A 78 9.47 3.46 -2.97
N GLU A 79 8.68 4.35 -2.37
CA GLU A 79 7.71 4.02 -1.32
C GLU A 79 6.35 4.60 -1.71
N VAL A 80 5.34 3.74 -1.82
CA VAL A 80 3.93 4.13 -1.91
C VAL A 80 3.21 3.51 -0.74
N VAL A 81 2.60 4.35 0.09
CA VAL A 81 1.95 3.92 1.32
C VAL A 81 0.44 4.04 1.14
N ASP A 82 -0.25 2.92 1.32
CA ASP A 82 -1.69 2.88 1.47
C ASP A 82 -2.07 3.41 2.86
N LYS A 83 -2.87 4.46 2.90
CA LYS A 83 -3.34 5.09 4.14
C LYS A 83 -4.48 4.30 4.78
N ALA A 84 -5.22 3.50 4.02
CA ALA A 84 -6.21 2.60 4.57
C ALA A 84 -5.53 1.43 5.30
N LYS A 85 -6.14 0.97 6.39
CA LYS A 85 -5.64 -0.12 7.25
C LYS A 85 -6.65 -1.25 7.45
N ASP A 86 -7.79 -1.15 6.78
CA ASP A 86 -8.90 -2.09 6.82
C ASP A 86 -8.92 -3.04 5.61
N GLY A 87 -7.92 -2.92 4.72
CA GLY A 87 -7.81 -3.70 3.49
C GLY A 87 -8.61 -3.16 2.31
N SER A 88 -9.34 -2.05 2.47
CA SER A 88 -10.21 -1.49 1.41
C SER A 88 -9.55 -0.42 0.53
N GLY A 89 -8.33 0.03 0.87
CA GLY A 89 -7.61 1.09 0.17
C GLY A 89 -7.05 0.70 -1.21
N GLY A 90 -6.62 1.68 -1.99
CA GLY A 90 -6.04 1.45 -3.31
C GLY A 90 -4.67 0.73 -3.28
N CYS A 91 -4.29 0.15 -4.41
CA CYS A 91 -2.96 -0.42 -4.62
C CYS A 91 -2.16 0.34 -5.67
N ALA A 92 -0.84 0.25 -5.54
CA ALA A 92 0.11 0.82 -6.48
C ALA A 92 0.94 -0.29 -7.13
N PHE A 93 1.16 -0.16 -8.43
CA PHE A 93 2.03 -1.05 -9.21
C PHE A 93 3.09 -0.23 -9.93
N LEU A 94 4.31 -0.75 -10.00
CA LEU A 94 5.34 -0.17 -10.86
C LEU A 94 5.06 -0.58 -12.30
N SER A 95 4.69 0.37 -13.16
CA SER A 95 4.44 0.14 -14.58
C SER A 95 5.68 0.36 -15.45
N GLY A 96 6.72 1.02 -14.94
CA GLY A 96 8.01 1.15 -15.60
C GLY A 96 9.04 1.97 -14.83
N GLY A 97 10.32 1.78 -15.13
CA GLY A 97 11.41 2.46 -14.43
C GLY A 97 11.60 1.92 -13.00
N GLY A 98 11.73 2.80 -12.01
CA GLY A 98 11.87 2.45 -10.59
C GLY A 98 13.32 2.48 -10.07
N PRO A 99 13.63 1.73 -8.99
CA PRO A 99 14.98 1.69 -8.45
C PRO A 99 16.03 1.28 -9.49
N GLY A 100 17.16 1.98 -9.55
CA GLY A 100 18.19 1.84 -10.58
C GLY A 100 17.93 2.66 -11.86
N SER A 101 16.75 3.29 -11.97
CA SER A 101 16.39 4.20 -13.05
C SER A 101 16.30 5.65 -12.55
N ARG A 102 16.30 6.62 -13.47
CA ARG A 102 16.04 8.04 -13.19
C ARG A 102 14.58 8.44 -13.38
N VAL A 103 13.75 7.46 -13.73
CA VAL A 103 12.32 7.63 -14.01
C VAL A 103 11.57 6.52 -13.30
N ALA A 104 10.41 6.83 -12.75
CA ALA A 104 9.46 5.84 -12.23
C ALA A 104 8.06 6.15 -12.75
N LYS A 105 7.36 5.10 -13.18
CA LYS A 105 5.96 5.14 -13.58
C LYS A 105 5.19 4.19 -12.68
N LEU A 106 4.16 4.73 -12.04
CA LEU A 106 3.29 4.03 -11.12
C LEU A 106 1.90 3.99 -11.71
N HIS A 107 1.28 2.82 -11.64
CA HIS A 107 -0.11 2.60 -11.96
C HIS A 107 -0.86 2.41 -10.64
N LEU A 108 -1.65 3.41 -10.26
CA LEU A 108 -2.50 3.39 -9.09
C LEU A 108 -3.87 2.85 -9.45
N LYS A 109 -4.47 2.05 -8.58
CA LYS A 109 -5.76 1.40 -8.81
C LYS A 109 -6.60 1.39 -7.55
N THR A 110 -7.86 1.77 -7.65
CA THR A 110 -8.83 1.66 -6.56
C THR A 110 -9.44 0.27 -6.49
N GLN A 111 -10.08 -0.04 -5.37
CA GLN A 111 -10.88 -1.26 -5.22
C GLN A 111 -12.36 -0.96 -5.50
N ARG A 112 -13.08 -1.95 -6.04
CA ARG A 112 -14.53 -1.85 -6.24
C ARG A 112 -15.21 -1.86 -4.87
N GLY A 113 -15.93 -0.79 -4.54
CA GLY A 113 -16.53 -0.63 -3.20
C GLY A 113 -15.49 -0.47 -2.08
N GLY A 114 -14.26 -0.09 -2.42
CA GLY A 114 -13.21 0.23 -1.44
C GLY A 114 -13.40 1.61 -0.81
N SER A 115 -12.44 2.00 0.03
CA SER A 115 -12.34 3.35 0.59
C SER A 115 -11.22 4.17 -0.07
N ASP A 116 -11.21 5.47 0.21
CA ASP A 116 -10.32 6.48 -0.37
C ASP A 116 -9.08 6.71 0.48
#